data_AF-A0A5D4QSS8-F1
#
_entry.id   AF-A0A5D4QSS8-F1
#
_cell.length_a   1.000
_cell.length_b   1.000
_cell.length_c   1.000
_cell.angle_alpha   90.00
_cell.angle_beta   90.00
_cell.angle_gamma   90.00
#
_symmetry.space_group_name_H-M   'P 1'
#
loop_
_entity.id
_entity.type
_entity.pdbx_description
1 polymer ?
#
loop_
_entity_poly.entity_id
_entity_poly.type
_entity_poly.pdbx_seq_one_letter_code
_entity_poly.pdbx_strand_id
1 'polypeptide(L)'
;MLESKRRAIIFILVSVLLAAAAGFFVLQKVSALNSELGGMTEVYVAASDIPSRTLIEREQVKTVEIPNRYVNNSHVTNVEDLINKVLVVPVAAEDVITRTMIKPVSNVRDENNRLVMIPESDKVNFDQQLEALDRVDIIVSHKFNDKPVTETFMKDVPVAAVLQSNKKFKGIVVEIADKDAPQVIHMQNYADSMRILKANVGKEEPAEGEAAEADEAQASEQKSAEQKAAEQKAAADKKAAEQKAAADKKKQEEQQKTNGTGS
;
A
#
# COMPACT_ATOMS: atom_id res chain seq x y z
N MET A 1 -31.63 -71.14 53.05
CA MET A 1 -31.02 -70.55 51.81
C MET A 1 -31.91 -69.55 51.08
N LEU A 2 -33.26 -69.62 51.16
CA LEU A 2 -34.14 -68.70 50.43
C LEU A 2 -34.20 -67.27 51.03
N GLU A 3 -34.09 -67.13 52.34
CA GLU A 3 -34.13 -65.82 53.02
C GLU A 3 -32.88 -64.96 52.77
N SER A 4 -31.70 -65.58 52.72
CA SER A 4 -30.45 -64.88 52.42
C SER A 4 -30.41 -64.35 50.99
N LYS A 5 -30.98 -65.07 50.02
CA LYS A 5 -31.13 -64.60 48.63
C LYS A 5 -32.08 -63.39 48.53
N ARG A 6 -33.21 -63.39 49.26
CA ARG A 6 -34.12 -62.24 49.32
C ARG A 6 -33.46 -61.00 49.91
N ARG A 7 -32.73 -61.15 51.01
CA ARG A 7 -31.99 -60.05 51.64
C ARG A 7 -30.91 -59.49 50.70
N ALA A 8 -30.17 -60.36 50.00
CA ALA A 8 -29.16 -59.94 49.03
C ALA A 8 -29.77 -59.13 47.86
N ILE A 9 -30.93 -59.57 47.32
CA ILE A 9 -31.62 -58.82 46.26
C ILE A 9 -32.08 -57.44 46.74
N ILE A 10 -32.57 -57.32 47.99
CA ILE A 10 -32.96 -56.03 48.57
C ILE A 10 -31.75 -55.11 48.68
N PHE A 11 -30.61 -55.59 49.18
CA PHE A 11 -29.39 -54.78 49.25
C PHE A 11 -28.91 -54.33 47.86
N ILE A 12 -28.99 -55.21 46.86
CA ILE A 12 -28.66 -54.87 45.48
C ILE A 12 -29.60 -53.78 44.97
N LEU A 13 -30.92 -53.91 45.15
CA LEU A 13 -31.89 -52.90 44.71
C LEU A 13 -31.67 -51.55 45.39
N VAL A 14 -31.43 -51.53 46.70
CA VAL A 14 -31.13 -50.31 47.44
C VAL A 14 -29.82 -49.68 46.94
N SER A 15 -28.79 -50.49 46.70
CA SER A 15 -27.51 -49.99 46.16
C SER A 15 -27.67 -49.38 44.77
N VAL A 16 -28.48 -49.99 43.90
CA VAL A 16 -28.78 -49.48 42.55
C VAL A 16 -29.56 -48.17 42.63
N LEU A 17 -30.55 -48.07 43.53
CA LEU A 17 -31.29 -46.83 43.76
C LEU A 17 -30.40 -45.70 44.27
N LEU A 18 -29.51 -46.00 45.23
CA LEU A 18 -28.56 -45.02 45.74
C LEU A 18 -27.55 -44.59 44.66
N ALA A 19 -27.08 -45.52 43.84
CA ALA A 19 -26.20 -45.21 42.72
C ALA A 19 -26.90 -44.32 41.66
N ALA A 20 -28.17 -44.62 41.33
CA ALA A 20 -28.95 -43.80 40.41
C ALA A 20 -29.20 -42.38 40.96
N ALA A 21 -29.53 -42.27 42.25
CA ALA A 21 -29.69 -40.98 42.92
C ALA A 21 -28.39 -40.18 42.92
N ALA A 22 -27.25 -40.81 43.24
CA ALA A 22 -25.94 -40.16 43.17
C ALA A 22 -25.60 -39.70 41.74
N GLY A 23 -25.83 -40.54 40.74
CA GLY A 23 -25.63 -40.18 39.33
C GLY A 23 -26.49 -38.99 38.90
N PHE A 24 -27.75 -38.95 39.34
CA PHE A 24 -28.65 -37.83 39.09
C PHE A 24 -28.14 -36.52 39.73
N PHE A 25 -27.71 -36.56 41.00
CA PHE A 25 -27.17 -35.36 41.67
C PHE A 25 -25.88 -34.86 41.02
N VAL A 26 -25.00 -35.75 40.56
CA VAL A 26 -23.78 -35.37 39.82
C VAL A 26 -24.15 -34.70 38.50
N LEU A 27 -25.09 -35.27 37.74
CA LEU A 27 -25.54 -34.70 36.47
C LEU A 27 -26.16 -33.31 36.67
N GLN A 28 -26.98 -33.15 37.71
CA GLN A 28 -27.56 -31.86 38.08
C GLN A 28 -26.47 -30.83 38.42
N LYS A 29 -25.43 -31.23 39.16
CA LYS A 29 -24.32 -30.35 39.53
C LYS A 29 -23.47 -29.94 38.32
N VAL A 30 -23.16 -30.88 37.43
CA VAL A 30 -22.41 -30.59 36.18
C VAL A 30 -23.22 -29.65 35.28
N SER A 31 -24.52 -29.90 35.13
CA SER A 31 -25.40 -29.03 34.35
C SER A 31 -25.48 -27.62 34.94
N ALA A 32 -25.52 -27.48 36.27
CA ALA A 32 -25.53 -26.18 36.93
C ALA A 32 -24.20 -25.42 36.70
N LEU A 33 -23.05 -26.10 36.80
CA LEU A 33 -21.74 -25.51 36.53
C LEU A 33 -21.61 -25.03 35.08
N ASN A 34 -22.05 -25.83 34.11
CA ASN A 34 -22.05 -25.44 32.70
C ASN A 34 -22.98 -24.24 32.44
N SER A 35 -24.13 -24.21 33.11
CA SER A 35 -25.06 -23.07 33.03
C SER A 35 -24.45 -21.78 33.60
N GLU A 36 -23.70 -21.87 34.71
CA GLU A 36 -23.03 -20.72 35.32
C GLU A 36 -21.86 -20.18 34.48
N LEU A 37 -21.09 -21.05 33.82
CA LEU A 37 -19.95 -20.66 32.98
C LEU A 37 -20.37 -20.09 31.62
N GLY A 38 -21.57 -20.45 31.16
CA GLY A 38 -22.09 -20.10 29.85
C GLY A 38 -21.48 -20.96 28.74
N GLY A 39 -21.68 -20.53 27.49
CA GLY A 39 -20.98 -21.13 26.34
C GLY A 39 -19.48 -20.84 26.35
N MET A 40 -18.79 -21.31 25.32
CA MET A 40 -17.41 -20.93 25.03
C MET A 40 -17.38 -19.84 23.97
N THR A 41 -16.38 -18.96 24.05
CA THR A 41 -16.07 -17.97 23.01
C THR A 41 -14.58 -18.03 22.70
N GLU A 42 -14.26 -17.94 21.43
CA GLU A 42 -12.88 -17.79 20.97
C GLU A 42 -12.36 -16.38 21.22
N VAL A 43 -11.19 -16.29 21.84
CA VAL A 43 -10.45 -15.04 22.02
C VAL A 43 -9.08 -15.16 21.38
N TYR A 44 -8.53 -14.02 20.94
CA TYR A 44 -7.23 -13.98 20.28
C TYR A 44 -6.09 -13.87 21.30
N VAL A 45 -5.08 -14.73 21.14
CA VAL A 45 -3.81 -14.74 21.89
C VAL A 45 -2.64 -14.65 20.93
N ALA A 46 -1.48 -14.26 21.43
CA ALA A 46 -0.24 -14.25 20.66
C ALA A 46 0.26 -15.69 20.40
N ALA A 47 0.59 -15.99 19.15
CA ALA A 47 1.20 -17.27 18.75
C ALA A 47 2.72 -17.29 18.98
N SER A 48 3.35 -16.12 19.02
CA SER A 48 4.77 -15.90 19.31
C SER A 48 4.93 -14.58 20.06
N ASP A 49 6.13 -14.27 20.55
CA ASP A 49 6.41 -12.94 21.11
C ASP A 49 6.19 -11.86 20.05
N ILE A 50 5.40 -10.83 20.38
CA ILE A 50 5.11 -9.69 19.51
C ILE A 50 5.66 -8.42 20.16
N PRO A 51 6.67 -7.77 19.58
CA PRO A 51 7.23 -6.54 20.13
C PRO A 51 6.23 -5.38 20.08
N SER A 52 6.41 -4.39 20.97
CA SER A 52 5.60 -3.17 20.93
C SER A 52 5.82 -2.42 19.62
N ARG A 53 4.78 -1.69 19.19
CA ARG A 53 4.74 -0.86 17.98
C ARG A 53 4.88 -1.63 16.66
N THR A 54 4.82 -2.96 16.70
CA THR A 54 4.82 -3.81 15.51
C THR A 54 3.40 -3.96 14.98
N LEU A 55 3.26 -4.02 13.65
CA LEU A 55 2.01 -4.42 13.00
C LEU A 55 1.66 -5.86 13.40
N ILE A 56 0.41 -6.10 13.77
CA ILE A 56 -0.06 -7.45 14.08
C ILE A 56 -0.29 -8.21 12.78
N GLU A 57 0.49 -9.26 12.55
CA GLU A 57 0.33 -10.16 11.41
C GLU A 57 -0.59 -11.34 11.74
N ARG A 58 -1.18 -11.96 10.72
CA ARG A 58 -2.15 -13.06 10.92
C ARG A 58 -1.47 -14.30 11.50
N GLU A 59 -0.20 -14.50 11.16
CA GLU A 59 0.64 -15.61 11.57
C GLU A 59 1.08 -15.49 13.03
N GLN A 60 1.02 -14.29 13.60
CA GLN A 60 1.41 -13.98 14.98
C GLN A 60 0.27 -14.16 15.98
N VAL A 61 -0.94 -14.49 15.52
CA VAL A 61 -2.12 -14.62 16.38
C VAL A 61 -2.79 -15.97 16.20
N LYS A 62 -3.40 -16.46 17.27
CA LYS A 62 -4.20 -17.68 17.27
C LYS A 62 -5.38 -17.52 18.21
N THR A 63 -6.35 -18.42 18.13
CA THR A 63 -7.53 -18.42 19.00
C THR A 63 -7.39 -19.43 20.13
N VAL A 64 -7.97 -19.11 21.28
CA VAL A 64 -8.21 -20.04 22.39
C VAL A 64 -9.64 -19.89 22.88
N GLU A 65 -10.25 -20.99 23.33
CA GLU A 65 -11.61 -20.97 23.86
C GLU A 65 -11.58 -20.68 25.37
N ILE A 66 -12.39 -19.70 25.79
CA ILE A 66 -12.64 -19.42 27.21
C ILE A 66 -14.15 -19.38 27.49
N PRO A 67 -14.60 -19.76 28.71
CA PRO A 67 -16.01 -19.65 29.06
C PRO A 67 -16.50 -18.21 29.02
N ASN A 68 -17.72 -18.00 28.53
CA ASN A 68 -18.32 -16.68 28.33
C ASN A 68 -18.35 -15.83 29.60
N ARG A 69 -18.43 -16.46 30.78
CA ARG A 69 -18.36 -15.77 32.07
C ARG A 69 -17.06 -14.97 32.27
N TYR A 70 -15.97 -15.37 31.62
CA TYR A 70 -14.67 -14.71 31.70
C TYR A 70 -14.39 -13.76 30.53
N VAL A 71 -15.19 -13.82 29.47
CA VAL A 71 -15.10 -12.90 28.34
C VAL A 71 -15.62 -11.55 28.79
N ASN A 72 -14.84 -10.50 28.53
CA ASN A 72 -15.25 -9.13 28.76
C ASN A 72 -15.03 -8.30 27.49
N ASN A 73 -15.49 -7.04 27.50
CA ASN A 73 -15.41 -6.16 26.33
C ASN A 73 -13.97 -5.84 25.87
N SER A 74 -12.96 -6.04 26.71
CA SER A 74 -11.56 -5.81 26.31
C SER A 74 -10.99 -6.99 25.52
N HIS A 75 -11.60 -8.17 25.56
CA HIS A 75 -11.16 -9.29 24.72
C HIS A 75 -11.45 -9.00 23.25
N VAL A 76 -10.50 -9.42 22.41
CA VAL A 76 -10.70 -9.44 20.97
C VAL A 76 -11.28 -10.80 20.61
N THR A 77 -12.45 -10.78 19.98
CA THR A 77 -13.19 -11.99 19.53
C THR A 77 -13.38 -12.03 18.02
N ASN A 78 -13.01 -10.95 17.31
CA ASN A 78 -13.08 -10.85 15.86
C ASN A 78 -11.70 -10.46 15.30
N VAL A 79 -11.23 -11.18 14.28
CA VAL A 79 -9.94 -10.90 13.62
C VAL A 79 -9.87 -9.49 13.05
N GLU A 80 -11.00 -8.94 12.59
CA GLU A 80 -11.07 -7.59 12.01
C GLU A 80 -10.64 -6.50 13.00
N ASP A 81 -10.78 -6.75 14.31
CA ASP A 81 -10.32 -5.84 15.35
C ASP A 81 -8.78 -5.76 15.44
N LEU A 82 -8.05 -6.75 14.90
CA LEU A 82 -6.59 -6.83 14.86
C LEU A 82 -5.98 -6.32 13.55
N ILE A 83 -6.77 -6.23 12.48
CA ILE A 83 -6.30 -5.77 11.18
C ILE A 83 -5.88 -4.29 11.25
N ASN A 84 -4.72 -3.98 10.66
CA ASN A 84 -4.12 -2.65 10.66
C ASN A 84 -3.95 -2.06 12.07
N LYS A 85 -3.69 -2.92 13.07
CA LYS A 85 -3.37 -2.51 14.43
C LYS A 85 -1.91 -2.75 14.75
N VAL A 86 -1.40 -1.94 15.67
CA VAL A 86 -0.10 -2.15 16.29
C VAL A 86 -0.26 -2.32 17.80
N LEU A 87 0.63 -3.08 18.40
CA LEU A 87 0.70 -3.21 19.85
C LEU A 87 1.26 -1.93 20.50
N VAL A 88 0.70 -1.54 21.63
CA VAL A 88 1.19 -0.44 22.46
C VAL A 88 2.25 -0.94 23.45
N VAL A 89 2.15 -2.20 23.87
CA VAL A 89 3.04 -2.89 24.81
C VAL A 89 3.50 -4.21 24.21
N PRO A 90 4.69 -4.74 24.55
CA PRO A 90 5.09 -6.05 24.09
C PRO A 90 4.17 -7.12 24.69
N VAL A 91 3.89 -8.17 23.92
CA VAL A 91 3.04 -9.30 24.34
C VAL A 91 3.84 -10.59 24.14
N ALA A 92 3.90 -11.43 25.17
CA ALA A 92 4.59 -12.70 25.09
C ALA A 92 3.71 -13.75 24.38
N ALA A 93 4.33 -14.81 23.87
CA ALA A 93 3.59 -15.96 23.35
C ALA A 93 2.57 -16.48 24.40
N GLU A 94 1.40 -16.92 23.92
CA GLU A 94 0.25 -17.38 24.72
C GLU A 94 -0.52 -16.31 25.51
N ASP A 95 -0.05 -15.06 25.56
CA ASP A 95 -0.76 -14.00 26.26
C ASP A 95 -1.98 -13.52 25.45
N VAL A 96 -3.03 -13.11 26.18
CA VAL A 96 -4.29 -12.60 25.60
C VAL A 96 -4.09 -11.20 25.02
N ILE A 97 -4.45 -11.03 23.75
CA ILE A 97 -4.45 -9.74 23.09
C ILE A 97 -5.78 -9.04 23.41
N THR A 98 -5.69 -7.85 24.02
CA THR A 98 -6.86 -7.06 24.40
C THR A 98 -6.95 -5.77 23.59
N ARG A 99 -8.18 -5.25 23.42
CA ARG A 99 -8.47 -3.98 22.74
C ARG A 99 -7.69 -2.79 23.31
N THR A 100 -7.31 -2.84 24.58
CA THR A 100 -6.54 -1.78 25.25
C THR A 100 -5.05 -1.83 24.93
N MET A 101 -4.54 -2.97 24.45
CA MET A 101 -3.14 -3.15 24.07
C MET A 101 -2.90 -2.81 22.60
N ILE A 102 -3.95 -2.62 21.82
CA ILE A 102 -3.86 -2.38 20.38
C ILE A 102 -4.33 -0.95 20.06
N LYS A 103 -3.67 -0.34 19.09
CA LYS A 103 -4.13 0.92 18.49
C LYS A 103 -4.13 0.78 16.97
N PRO A 104 -4.97 1.53 16.24
CA PRO A 104 -4.77 1.68 14.81
C PRO A 104 -3.32 2.05 14.54
N VAL A 105 -2.70 1.45 13.54
CA VAL A 105 -1.40 1.91 13.06
C VAL A 105 -1.53 3.42 12.85
N SER A 106 -0.70 4.22 13.54
CA SER A 106 -0.69 5.65 13.27
C SER A 106 -0.14 5.79 11.87
N ASN A 107 -0.88 6.46 10.98
CA ASN A 107 -0.71 6.60 9.52
C ASN A 107 0.63 7.21 9.08
N VAL A 108 1.75 6.73 9.60
CA VAL A 108 3.04 6.84 8.93
C VAL A 108 3.19 5.51 8.21
N ARG A 109 2.92 5.54 6.91
CA ARG A 109 3.00 4.39 6.01
C ARG A 109 4.44 3.84 5.96
N ASP A 110 5.44 4.67 6.25
CA ASP A 110 6.86 4.32 6.33
C ASP A 110 7.47 4.70 7.70
N GLU A 111 8.23 3.80 8.32
CA GLU A 111 8.93 4.05 9.60
C GLU A 111 9.91 5.22 9.57
N ASN A 112 10.43 5.56 8.39
CA ASN A 112 11.39 6.63 8.16
C ASN A 112 10.73 7.98 7.85
N ASN A 113 9.41 8.06 7.90
CA ASN A 113 8.69 9.30 7.70
C ASN A 113 8.30 9.96 9.03
N ARG A 114 7.91 11.23 8.94
CA ARG A 114 7.43 12.09 10.02
C ARG A 114 6.11 12.69 9.61
N LEU A 115 5.24 12.82 10.59
CA LEU A 115 3.99 13.55 10.44
C LEU A 115 4.26 15.03 10.68
N VAL A 116 4.13 15.83 9.63
CA VAL A 116 4.29 17.29 9.70
C VAL A 116 2.91 17.92 9.63
N MET A 117 2.59 18.71 10.65
CA MET A 117 1.33 19.43 10.73
C MET A 117 1.42 20.73 9.93
N ILE A 118 0.54 20.90 8.95
CA ILE A 118 0.42 22.12 8.15
C ILE A 118 -0.96 22.73 8.46
N PRO A 119 -1.05 23.68 9.42
CA PRO A 119 -2.28 24.38 9.73
C PRO A 119 -2.55 25.48 8.69
N GLU A 120 -3.83 25.76 8.48
CA GLU A 120 -4.27 26.94 7.75
C GLU A 120 -3.86 28.21 8.51
N SER A 121 -3.30 29.19 7.79
CA SER A 121 -2.86 30.46 8.36
C SER A 121 -2.82 31.54 7.27
N ASP A 122 -2.53 32.78 7.64
CA ASP A 122 -2.38 33.89 6.67
C ASP A 122 -1.34 33.60 5.58
N LYS A 123 -0.35 32.75 5.88
CA LYS A 123 0.68 32.32 4.93
C LYS A 123 0.36 31.01 4.22
N VAL A 124 -0.45 30.14 4.81
CA VAL A 124 -0.72 28.78 4.31
C VAL A 124 -2.17 28.66 3.89
N ASN A 125 -2.39 28.57 2.58
CA ASN A 125 -3.72 28.47 1.98
C ASN A 125 -3.94 27.09 1.36
N PHE A 126 -5.17 26.60 1.46
CA PHE A 126 -5.61 25.34 0.86
C PHE A 126 -6.55 25.66 -0.29
N ASP A 127 -6.23 25.20 -1.49
CA ASP A 127 -7.02 25.50 -2.68
C ASP A 127 -8.34 24.72 -2.71
N GLN A 128 -8.37 23.58 -2.02
CA GLN A 128 -9.54 22.71 -1.87
C GLN A 128 -9.57 22.12 -0.46
N GLN A 129 -10.76 21.72 -0.02
CA GLN A 129 -10.88 20.91 1.18
C GLN A 129 -10.28 19.52 0.91
N LEU A 130 -9.41 19.08 1.82
CA LEU A 130 -8.71 17.80 1.71
C LEU A 130 -9.33 16.76 2.65
N GLU A 131 -9.12 15.50 2.29
CA GLU A 131 -9.47 14.33 3.07
C GLU A 131 -8.22 13.51 3.42
N ALA A 132 -8.33 12.62 4.42
CA ALA A 132 -7.25 11.67 4.67
C ALA A 132 -7.09 10.76 3.44
N LEU A 133 -5.85 10.34 3.14
CA LEU A 133 -5.46 9.56 1.96
C LEU A 133 -5.44 10.33 0.64
N ASP A 134 -5.81 11.61 0.62
CA ASP A 134 -5.50 12.49 -0.50
C ASP A 134 -3.97 12.62 -0.68
N ARG A 135 -3.58 13.11 -1.86
CA ARG A 135 -2.22 13.54 -2.14
C ARG A 135 -2.20 15.01 -2.49
N VAL A 136 -1.10 15.68 -2.18
CA VAL A 136 -0.97 17.12 -2.38
C VAL A 136 0.37 17.53 -2.96
N ASP A 137 0.35 18.58 -3.76
CA ASP A 137 1.53 19.33 -4.15
C ASP A 137 1.63 20.57 -3.24
N ILE A 138 2.85 20.84 -2.78
CA ILE A 138 3.17 21.99 -1.93
C ILE A 138 3.87 23.02 -2.81
N ILE A 139 3.20 24.14 -3.06
CA ILE A 139 3.77 25.29 -3.76
C ILE A 139 4.19 26.32 -2.74
N VAL A 140 5.41 26.84 -2.86
CA VAL A 140 5.92 27.89 -1.98
C VAL A 140 6.31 29.12 -2.78
N SER A 141 6.08 30.30 -2.22
CA SER A 141 6.64 31.55 -2.71
C SER A 141 7.53 32.17 -1.64
N HIS A 142 8.74 32.55 -2.00
CA HIS A 142 9.72 33.15 -1.08
C HIS A 142 10.66 34.11 -1.80
N LYS A 143 11.44 34.84 -1.00
CA LYS A 143 12.43 35.82 -1.45
C LYS A 143 13.78 35.67 -0.73
N PHE A 144 14.21 34.45 -0.42
CA PHE A 144 15.44 34.24 0.38
C PHE A 144 16.71 34.83 -0.26
N ASN A 145 16.74 34.97 -1.59
CA ASN A 145 17.84 35.55 -2.34
C ASN A 145 17.51 36.93 -2.96
N ASP A 146 16.64 37.71 -2.30
CA ASP A 146 16.16 39.02 -2.76
C ASP A 146 15.46 39.02 -4.13
N LYS A 147 15.10 37.84 -4.63
CA LYS A 147 14.33 37.64 -5.86
C LYS A 147 13.09 36.83 -5.53
N PRO A 148 11.88 37.30 -5.90
CA PRO A 148 10.68 36.51 -5.73
C PRO A 148 10.73 35.27 -6.61
N VAL A 149 10.56 34.11 -5.99
CA VAL A 149 10.45 32.82 -6.64
C VAL A 149 9.19 32.13 -6.14
N THR A 150 8.46 31.52 -7.06
CA THR A 150 7.38 30.59 -6.77
C THR A 150 7.72 29.26 -7.41
N GLU A 151 7.72 28.19 -6.61
CA GLU A 151 8.15 26.87 -7.07
C GLU A 151 7.31 25.76 -6.44
N THR A 152 7.23 24.63 -7.15
CA THR A 152 6.74 23.38 -6.57
C THR A 152 7.80 22.81 -5.64
N PHE A 153 7.59 22.98 -4.33
CA PHE A 153 8.52 22.55 -3.31
C PHE A 153 8.48 21.04 -3.08
N MET A 154 7.28 20.45 -3.07
CA MET A 154 7.09 19.01 -3.01
C MET A 154 5.91 18.58 -3.87
N LYS A 155 6.00 17.38 -4.44
CA LYS A 155 4.93 16.75 -5.22
C LYS A 155 4.44 15.47 -4.56
N ASP A 156 3.19 15.13 -4.82
CA ASP A 156 2.60 13.83 -4.49
C ASP A 156 2.67 13.45 -2.99
N VAL A 157 2.63 14.45 -2.10
CA VAL A 157 2.80 14.25 -0.67
C VAL A 157 1.53 13.63 -0.06
N PRO A 158 1.62 12.49 0.64
CA PRO A 158 0.46 11.84 1.23
C PRO A 158 -0.10 12.61 2.42
N VAL A 159 -1.43 12.78 2.43
CA VAL A 159 -2.18 13.35 3.56
C VAL A 159 -2.53 12.22 4.53
N ALA A 160 -1.90 12.25 5.70
CA ALA A 160 -2.11 11.26 6.76
C ALA A 160 -3.40 11.51 7.55
N ALA A 161 -3.74 12.79 7.78
CA ALA A 161 -4.94 13.20 8.50
C ALA A 161 -5.35 14.64 8.17
N VAL A 162 -6.60 15.00 8.52
CA VAL A 162 -7.13 16.35 8.40
C VAL A 162 -7.35 16.93 9.79
N LEU A 163 -6.96 18.19 9.99
CA LEU A 163 -7.17 18.93 11.23
C LEU A 163 -8.55 19.59 11.20
N GLN A 164 -9.32 19.38 12.27
CA GLN A 164 -10.62 19.99 12.42
C GLN A 164 -10.77 20.62 13.81
N SER A 165 -11.40 21.79 13.87
CA SER A 165 -11.82 22.42 15.12
C SER A 165 -13.27 22.88 14.97
N ASN A 166 -14.14 22.46 15.89
CA ASN A 166 -15.59 22.72 15.83
C ASN A 166 -16.21 22.35 14.46
N LYS A 167 -15.83 21.17 13.92
CA LYS A 167 -16.24 20.68 12.59
C LYS A 167 -15.80 21.55 11.40
N LYS A 168 -14.92 22.52 11.61
CA LYS A 168 -14.32 23.33 10.53
C LYS A 168 -12.92 22.82 10.23
N PHE A 169 -12.59 22.75 8.95
CA PHE A 169 -11.24 22.47 8.47
C PHE A 169 -10.24 23.49 9.05
N LYS A 170 -9.05 23.00 9.43
CA LYS A 170 -7.96 23.81 10.01
C LYS A 170 -6.58 23.48 9.43
N GLY A 171 -6.51 22.65 8.41
CA GLY A 171 -5.27 22.20 7.79
C GLY A 171 -5.17 20.68 7.77
N ILE A 172 -3.95 20.20 7.56
CA ILE A 172 -3.66 18.78 7.35
C ILE A 172 -2.44 18.33 8.14
N VAL A 173 -2.29 17.02 8.21
CA VAL A 173 -1.06 16.35 8.61
C VAL A 173 -0.56 15.58 7.40
N VAL A 174 0.64 15.90 6.93
CA VAL A 174 1.29 15.22 5.81
C VAL A 174 2.36 14.28 6.33
N GLU A 175 2.57 13.18 5.61
CA GLU A 175 3.65 12.25 5.89
C GLU A 175 4.84 12.54 4.96
N ILE A 176 6.00 12.82 5.55
CA ILE A 176 7.20 13.31 4.86
C ILE A 176 8.41 12.55 5.36
N ALA A 177 9.38 12.24 4.49
CA ALA A 177 10.64 11.61 4.89
C ALA A 177 11.34 12.42 6.00
N ASP A 178 11.93 11.74 6.98
CA ASP A 178 12.58 12.38 8.14
C ASP A 178 13.61 13.45 7.75
N LYS A 179 14.35 13.21 6.65
CA LYS A 179 15.33 14.15 6.09
C LYS A 179 14.70 15.44 5.52
N ASP A 180 13.46 15.37 5.03
CA ASP A 180 12.79 16.46 4.32
C ASP A 180 11.85 17.26 5.25
N ALA A 181 11.44 16.67 6.38
CA ALA A 181 10.58 17.32 7.36
C ALA A 181 11.14 18.68 7.87
N PRO A 182 12.44 18.84 8.17
CA PRO A 182 13.00 20.15 8.53
C PRO A 182 12.82 21.21 7.44
N GLN A 183 12.88 20.83 6.16
CA GLN A 183 12.74 21.76 5.03
C GLN A 183 11.29 22.26 4.94
N VAL A 184 10.32 21.38 5.15
CA VAL A 184 8.90 21.76 5.15
C VAL A 184 8.59 22.72 6.31
N ILE A 185 9.12 22.42 7.50
CA ILE A 185 8.98 23.27 8.68
C ILE A 185 9.67 24.62 8.43
N HIS A 186 10.82 24.63 7.77
CA HIS A 186 11.50 25.86 7.37
C HIS A 186 10.61 26.69 6.44
N MET A 187 10.05 26.11 5.38
CA MET A 187 9.15 26.82 4.46
C MET A 187 7.90 27.34 5.17
N GLN A 188 7.32 26.54 6.07
CA GLN A 188 6.16 26.95 6.86
C GLN A 188 6.42 28.19 7.71
N ASN A 189 7.62 28.31 8.27
CA ASN A 189 7.99 29.44 9.13
C ASN A 189 8.42 30.67 8.32
N TYR A 190 9.21 30.46 7.25
CA TYR A 190 9.99 31.53 6.63
C TYR A 190 9.55 31.90 5.20
N ALA A 191 8.76 31.08 4.50
CA ALA A 191 8.24 31.47 3.20
C ALA A 191 7.28 32.67 3.32
N ASP A 192 7.13 33.40 2.20
CA ASP A 192 6.17 34.48 2.09
C ASP A 192 4.74 33.91 1.99
N SER A 193 4.58 32.80 1.25
CA SER A 193 3.33 32.05 1.17
C SER A 193 3.55 30.57 0.82
N MET A 194 2.59 29.75 1.23
CA MET A 194 2.46 28.35 0.85
C MET A 194 1.03 28.09 0.36
N ARG A 195 0.91 27.36 -0.75
CA ARG A 195 -0.37 26.85 -1.25
C ARG A 195 -0.30 25.33 -1.30
N ILE A 196 -1.33 24.70 -0.76
CA ILE A 196 -1.50 23.26 -0.76
C ILE A 196 -2.57 22.91 -1.79
N LEU A 197 -2.14 22.21 -2.84
CA LEU A 197 -2.97 21.86 -3.99
C LEU A 197 -3.25 20.36 -3.92
N LYS A 198 -4.52 19.97 -4.07
CA LYS A 198 -4.87 18.55 -4.20
C LYS A 198 -4.25 18.01 -5.50
N ALA A 199 -3.36 17.04 -5.37
CA ALA A 199 -2.75 16.33 -6.49
C ALA A 199 -3.70 15.24 -7.00
N ASN A 200 -3.57 14.88 -8.28
CA ASN A 200 -4.43 13.87 -8.88
C ASN A 200 -4.15 12.48 -8.27
N VAL A 201 -5.18 11.75 -7.89
CA VAL A 201 -5.08 10.35 -7.45
C VAL A 201 -5.17 9.44 -8.67
N GLY A 202 -4.09 9.40 -9.42
CA GLY A 202 -3.90 8.51 -10.55
C GLY A 202 -2.42 8.47 -10.84
N LYS A 203 -1.89 7.31 -11.21
CA LYS A 203 -0.55 7.20 -11.81
C LYS A 203 -0.34 8.36 -12.77
N GLU A 204 0.88 8.88 -12.86
CA GLU A 204 1.29 9.69 -14.00
C GLU A 204 0.86 8.95 -15.28
N GLU A 205 -0.30 9.31 -15.83
CA GLU A 205 -0.45 9.28 -17.26
C GLU A 205 0.50 10.37 -17.72
N PRO A 206 1.47 10.05 -18.59
CA PRO A 206 2.36 11.06 -19.13
C PRO A 206 1.48 12.17 -19.66
N ALA A 207 1.79 13.41 -19.29
CA ALA A 207 1.08 14.57 -19.76
C ALA A 207 0.90 14.43 -21.28
N GLU A 208 -0.30 14.67 -21.80
CA GLU A 208 -0.66 14.53 -23.23
C GLU A 208 0.25 15.34 -24.19
N GLY A 209 1.26 16.06 -23.69
CA GLY A 209 2.34 16.68 -24.46
C GLY A 209 3.57 15.79 -24.73
N GLU A 210 3.88 14.77 -23.92
CA GLU A 210 5.06 13.92 -24.15
C GLU A 210 4.81 12.84 -25.22
N ALA A 211 3.56 12.41 -25.39
CA ALA A 211 3.18 11.53 -26.51
C ALA A 211 3.28 12.27 -27.86
N ALA A 212 3.00 13.57 -27.90
CA ALA A 212 3.11 14.38 -29.12
C ALA A 212 4.57 14.62 -29.54
N GLU A 213 5.47 14.87 -28.58
CA GLU A 213 6.91 15.01 -28.89
C GLU A 213 7.57 13.67 -29.27
N ALA A 214 7.13 12.56 -28.67
CA ALA A 214 7.64 11.22 -29.02
C ALA A 214 7.14 10.76 -30.41
N ASP A 215 5.88 11.02 -30.77
CA ASP A 215 5.35 10.72 -32.11
C ASP A 215 5.95 11.64 -33.19
N GLU A 216 6.20 12.92 -32.90
CA GLU A 216 6.88 13.81 -33.85
C GLU A 216 8.36 13.47 -34.02
N ALA A 217 9.06 13.06 -32.96
CA ALA A 217 10.44 12.59 -33.03
C ALA A 217 10.53 11.29 -33.86
N GLN A 218 9.65 10.31 -33.63
CA GLN A 218 9.64 9.05 -34.38
C GLN A 218 9.18 9.23 -35.84
N ALA A 219 8.21 10.10 -36.11
CA ALA A 219 7.78 10.42 -37.47
C ALA A 219 8.85 11.21 -38.27
N SER A 220 9.66 12.04 -37.59
CA SER A 220 10.79 12.75 -38.20
C SER A 220 11.96 11.79 -38.51
N GLU A 221 12.23 10.82 -37.62
CA GLU A 221 13.26 9.81 -37.83
C GLU A 221 12.88 8.84 -38.96
N GLN A 222 11.63 8.39 -39.04
CA GLN A 222 11.16 7.53 -40.14
C GLN A 222 11.18 8.25 -41.50
N LYS A 223 10.74 9.52 -41.58
CA LYS A 223 10.83 10.30 -42.83
C LYS A 223 12.29 10.54 -43.26
N SER A 224 13.19 10.77 -42.30
CA SER A 224 14.62 10.96 -42.59
C SER A 224 15.32 9.66 -43.05
N ALA A 225 14.92 8.51 -42.51
CA ALA A 225 15.42 7.20 -42.90
C ALA A 225 14.92 6.79 -44.29
N GLU A 226 13.64 7.08 -44.60
CA GLU A 226 13.04 6.76 -45.89
C GLU A 226 13.55 7.67 -47.02
N GLN A 227 13.82 8.95 -46.73
CA GLN A 227 14.52 9.84 -47.68
C GLN A 227 15.97 9.41 -47.92
N LYS A 228 16.73 9.04 -46.88
CA LYS A 228 18.11 8.54 -47.05
C LYS A 228 18.17 7.22 -47.83
N ALA A 229 17.20 6.32 -47.63
CA ALA A 229 17.10 5.08 -48.40
C ALA A 229 16.75 5.34 -49.88
N ALA A 230 15.86 6.31 -50.16
CA ALA A 230 15.52 6.71 -51.52
C ALA A 230 16.70 7.39 -52.24
N GLU A 231 17.47 8.23 -51.55
CA GLU A 231 18.64 8.90 -52.10
C GLU A 231 19.79 7.94 -52.39
N GLN A 232 20.01 6.95 -51.52
CA GLN A 232 21.00 5.89 -51.75
C GLN A 232 20.63 4.98 -52.91
N LYS A 233 19.33 4.67 -53.08
CA LYS A 233 18.85 3.87 -54.21
C LYS A 233 18.97 4.64 -55.53
N ALA A 234 18.63 5.92 -55.55
CA ALA A 234 18.82 6.79 -56.72
C ALA A 234 20.30 6.98 -57.10
N ALA A 235 21.20 7.05 -56.11
CA ALA A 235 22.64 7.12 -56.35
C ALA A 235 23.22 5.79 -56.88
N ALA A 236 22.71 4.65 -56.41
CA ALA A 236 23.09 3.33 -56.91
C ALA A 236 22.63 3.12 -58.37
N ASP A 237 21.41 3.54 -58.69
CA ASP A 237 20.85 3.43 -60.05
C ASP A 237 21.59 4.35 -61.04
N LYS A 238 22.00 5.56 -60.61
CA LYS A 238 22.85 6.43 -61.43
C LYS A 238 24.24 5.84 -61.69
N LYS A 239 24.89 5.27 -60.67
CA LYS A 239 26.19 4.59 -60.84
C LYS A 239 26.09 3.38 -61.75
N ALA A 240 25.00 2.61 -61.67
CA ALA A 240 24.76 1.47 -62.56
C ALA A 240 24.53 1.90 -64.01
N ALA A 241 23.85 3.03 -64.24
CA ALA A 241 23.64 3.59 -65.57
C ALA A 241 24.94 4.15 -66.19
N GLU A 242 25.77 4.83 -65.40
CA GLU A 242 27.08 5.34 -65.85
C GLU A 242 28.07 4.21 -66.17
N GLN A 243 28.05 3.12 -65.40
CA GLN A 243 28.89 1.94 -65.68
C GLN A 243 28.43 1.19 -66.94
N LYS A 244 27.12 1.11 -67.21
CA LYS A 244 26.61 0.57 -68.48
C LYS A 244 26.99 1.45 -69.67
N ALA A 245 26.85 2.77 -69.56
CA ALA A 245 27.23 3.70 -70.62
C ALA A 245 28.76 3.68 -70.92
N ALA A 246 29.59 3.48 -69.89
CA ALA A 246 31.04 3.32 -70.06
C ALA A 246 31.42 1.98 -70.72
N ALA A 247 30.70 0.89 -70.39
CA ALA A 247 30.90 -0.42 -71.01
C ALA A 247 30.47 -0.43 -72.49
N ASP A 248 29.38 0.26 -72.83
CA ASP A 248 28.91 0.39 -74.22
C ASP A 248 29.82 1.27 -75.06
N LYS A 249 30.41 2.35 -74.50
CA LYS A 249 31.47 3.12 -75.17
C LYS A 249 32.74 2.30 -75.41
N LYS A 250 33.15 1.47 -74.46
CA LYS A 250 34.33 0.59 -74.64
C LYS A 250 34.11 -0.47 -75.73
N LYS A 251 32.89 -1.01 -75.84
CA LYS A 251 32.51 -1.91 -76.94
C LYS A 251 32.47 -1.23 -78.30
N GLN A 252 32.07 0.04 -78.37
CA GLN A 252 32.11 0.82 -79.61
C GLN A 252 33.54 1.19 -80.04
N GLU A 253 34.44 1.48 -79.10
CA GLU A 253 35.87 1.70 -79.39
C GLU A 253 36.61 0.41 -79.80
N GLU A 254 36.25 -0.75 -79.26
CA GLU A 254 36.78 -2.05 -79.72
C GLU A 254 36.26 -2.46 -81.10
N GLN A 255 35.02 -2.11 -81.46
CA GLN A 255 34.46 -2.36 -82.80
C GLN A 255 35.01 -1.41 -83.88
N GLN A 256 35.49 -0.21 -83.52
CA GLN A 256 36.22 0.66 -84.46
C GLN A 256 37.67 0.25 -84.68
N LYS A 257 38.30 -0.49 -83.74
CA LYS A 257 39.66 -1.03 -83.93
C LYS A 257 39.70 -2.34 -84.73
N THR A 258 38.59 -3.07 -84.86
CA THR A 258 38.52 -4.31 -85.66
C THR A 258 38.12 -4.09 -87.12
N ASN A 259 37.63 -2.90 -87.49
CA ASN A 259 37.36 -2.51 -88.88
C ASN A 259 38.49 -1.70 -89.55
N GLY A 260 39.70 -1.71 -88.97
CA GLY A 260 40.91 -1.07 -89.52
C GLY A 260 41.96 -2.04 -90.05
N THR A 261 41.62 -3.31 -90.29
CA THR A 261 42.52 -4.29 -90.91
C THR A 261 41.71 -5.27 -91.75
N GLY A 262 41.28 -4.82 -92.94
CA GLY A 262 40.56 -5.65 -93.89
C GLY A 262 40.02 -4.84 -95.07
N SER A 263 40.91 -4.57 -96.04
CA SER A 263 40.71 -3.95 -97.38
C SER A 263 40.55 -2.44 -97.47
#